data_AF-F0HMT5-F1
#
_entry.id   AF-F0HMT5-F1
#
_cell.length_a   1.000
_cell.length_b   1.000
_cell.length_c   1.000
_cell.angle_alpha   90.00
_cell.angle_beta   90.00
_cell.angle_gamma   90.00
#
_symmetry.space_group_name_H-M   'P 1'
#
loop_
_entity.id
_entity.type
_entity.pdbx_description
1 polymer ?
#
loop_
_entity_poly.entity_id
_entity_poly.type
_entity_poly.pdbx_seq_one_letter_code
_entity_poly.pdbx_strand_id
1 'polypeptide(L)'
;MSAQGTAPLVIERLTVRADRVVCDVVLAPGVPRRTTPELAARVRAAHPHVPRHACVNDEGDTFAAVMDHTSLPHLLEHLVIDFQTRAAVRRGDGAEAGSAAAYADAGAALDAVFVGTTEWTDEAAGRARIEVSFLDDLVALRAFRDAIAFLGDAMVR
;
A
#
# COMPACT_ATOMS: atom_id res chain seq x y z
N MET A 1 14.71 -29.37 -7.53
CA MET A 1 13.43 -29.05 -6.87
C MET A 1 13.50 -27.59 -6.49
N SER A 2 12.94 -26.70 -7.31
CA SER A 2 12.94 -25.26 -7.00
C SER A 2 11.96 -25.03 -5.86
N ALA A 3 12.43 -24.48 -4.75
CA ALA A 3 11.55 -23.98 -3.70
C ALA A 3 10.71 -22.84 -4.30
N GLN A 4 9.46 -23.12 -4.64
CA GLN A 4 8.46 -22.06 -4.73
C GLN A 4 8.32 -21.53 -3.30
N GLY A 5 9.11 -20.52 -2.96
CA GLY A 5 9.03 -19.84 -1.68
C GLY A 5 7.62 -19.30 -1.50
N THR A 6 6.99 -19.61 -0.37
CA THR A 6 5.70 -19.05 0.02
C THR A 6 5.82 -17.53 0.03
N ALA A 7 4.91 -16.82 -0.64
CA ALA A 7 4.92 -15.36 -0.66
C ALA A 7 4.88 -14.82 0.78
N PRO A 8 5.68 -13.78 1.12
CA PRO A 8 5.82 -13.32 2.50
C PRO A 8 4.54 -12.69 3.06
N LEU A 9 3.66 -12.21 2.19
CA LEU A 9 2.35 -11.69 2.53
C LEU A 9 1.36 -12.13 1.45
N VAL A 10 0.20 -12.62 1.87
CA VAL A 10 -0.89 -13.05 0.96
C VAL A 10 -2.23 -12.48 1.39
N ILE A 11 -3.12 -12.25 0.42
CA ILE A 11 -4.52 -11.93 0.67
C ILE A 11 -5.25 -13.23 0.98
N GLU A 12 -5.87 -13.31 2.15
CA GLU A 12 -6.77 -14.41 2.48
C GLU A 12 -8.18 -14.15 1.96
N ARG A 13 -8.63 -12.89 2.06
CA ARG A 13 -9.96 -12.48 1.60
C ARG A 13 -9.95 -11.03 1.19
N LEU A 14 -10.59 -10.75 0.06
CA LEU A 14 -10.85 -9.40 -0.39
C LEU A 14 -12.34 -9.23 -0.66
N THR A 15 -12.94 -8.23 -0.03
CA THR A 15 -14.37 -7.93 -0.13
C THR A 15 -14.57 -6.50 -0.58
N VAL A 16 -15.20 -6.34 -1.75
CA VAL A 16 -15.58 -5.01 -2.26
C VAL A 16 -16.89 -4.59 -1.60
N ARG A 17 -16.89 -3.42 -0.96
CA ARG A 17 -18.08 -2.73 -0.43
C ARG A 17 -18.39 -1.52 -1.30
N ALA A 18 -19.47 -0.81 -0.97
CA ALA A 18 -19.90 0.35 -1.75
C ALA A 18 -18.87 1.50 -1.75
N ASP A 19 -18.13 1.65 -0.65
CA ASP A 19 -17.24 2.78 -0.37
C ASP A 19 -15.77 2.38 -0.19
N ARG A 20 -15.49 1.09 0.04
CA ARG A 20 -14.15 0.58 0.36
C ARG A 20 -13.95 -0.87 -0.02
N VAL A 21 -12.70 -1.25 -0.20
CA VAL A 21 -12.27 -2.63 -0.25
C VAL A 21 -11.75 -3.03 1.13
N VAL A 22 -12.31 -4.12 1.68
CA VAL A 22 -11.83 -4.75 2.91
C VAL A 22 -10.94 -5.92 2.52
N CYS A 23 -9.68 -5.89 2.95
CA CYS A 23 -8.67 -6.88 2.60
C CYS A 23 -8.09 -7.50 3.88
N ASP A 24 -8.37 -8.78 4.10
CA ASP A 24 -7.75 -9.57 5.14
C ASP A 24 -6.47 -10.21 4.57
N VAL A 25 -5.34 -9.96 5.23
CA VAL A 25 -4.02 -10.44 4.83
C VAL A 25 -3.38 -11.28 5.92
N VAL A 26 -2.55 -12.23 5.50
CA VAL A 26 -1.71 -13.00 6.40
C VAL A 26 -0.24 -12.93 5.97
N LEU A 27 0.61 -12.65 6.96
CA LEU A 27 2.05 -12.71 6.81
C LEU A 27 2.52 -14.15 7.04
N ALA A 28 3.39 -14.65 6.17
CA ALA A 28 3.94 -15.99 6.30
C ALA A 28 4.73 -16.14 7.63
N PRO A 29 4.84 -17.36 8.19
CA PRO A 29 5.65 -17.61 9.37
C PRO A 29 7.10 -17.14 9.19
N GLY A 30 7.65 -16.46 10.20
CA GLY A 30 9.01 -15.93 10.17
C GLY A 30 9.17 -14.57 9.47
N VAL A 31 8.13 -14.08 8.81
CA VAL A 31 8.13 -12.73 8.23
C VAL A 31 8.04 -11.68 9.35
N PRO A 32 8.91 -10.65 9.37
CA PRO A 32 8.84 -9.55 10.34
C PRO A 32 7.46 -8.88 10.33
N ARG A 33 6.94 -8.51 11.51
CA ARG A 33 5.65 -7.79 11.60
C ARG A 33 5.76 -6.31 11.22
N ARG A 34 6.96 -5.75 11.35
CA ARG A 34 7.26 -4.34 11.07
C ARG A 34 8.19 -4.18 9.88
N THR A 35 8.13 -3.01 9.25
CA THR A 35 9.10 -2.56 8.26
C THR A 35 10.48 -2.37 8.89
N THR A 36 11.49 -2.28 8.04
CA THR A 36 12.87 -1.98 8.43
C THR A 36 13.40 -0.80 7.61
N PRO A 37 14.49 -0.14 8.03
CA PRO A 37 15.13 0.90 7.23
C PRO A 37 15.49 0.47 5.80
N GLU A 38 15.94 -0.77 5.62
CA GLU A 38 16.30 -1.32 4.31
C GLU A 38 15.08 -1.46 3.39
N LEU A 39 13.97 -1.98 3.94
CA LEU A 39 12.71 -2.06 3.20
C LEU A 39 12.18 -0.67 2.87
N ALA A 40 12.23 0.26 3.83
CA ALA A 40 11.80 1.64 3.62
C ALA A 40 12.62 2.32 2.52
N ALA A 41 13.95 2.12 2.48
CA ALA A 41 14.80 2.67 1.43
C ALA A 41 14.40 2.15 0.04
N ARG A 42 14.11 0.85 -0.09
CA ARG A 42 13.62 0.26 -1.36
C ARG A 42 12.27 0.82 -1.78
N VAL A 43 11.35 1.00 -0.84
CA VAL A 43 10.06 1.63 -1.12
C VAL A 43 10.23 3.08 -1.53
N ARG A 44 11.07 3.88 -0.86
CA ARG A 44 11.35 5.28 -1.25
C ARG A 44 11.88 5.39 -2.67
N ALA A 45 12.72 4.44 -3.09
CA ALA A 45 13.27 4.41 -4.45
C ALA A 45 12.21 4.09 -5.52
N ALA A 46 11.31 3.15 -5.24
CA ALA A 46 10.29 2.69 -6.21
C ALA A 46 8.99 3.53 -6.18
N HIS A 47 8.66 4.09 -5.02
CA HIS A 47 7.42 4.81 -4.72
C HIS A 47 7.76 6.13 -4.00
N PRO A 48 8.30 7.14 -4.71
CA PRO A 48 8.80 8.37 -4.11
C PRO A 48 7.71 9.26 -3.49
N HIS A 49 6.43 9.01 -3.78
CA HIS A 49 5.30 9.77 -3.23
C HIS A 49 4.74 9.19 -1.92
N VAL A 50 4.91 7.87 -1.69
CA VAL A 50 4.46 7.19 -0.46
C VAL A 50 4.93 7.89 0.83
N PRO A 51 6.20 8.34 0.96
CA PRO A 51 6.64 9.07 2.15
C PRO A 51 5.82 10.33 2.45
N ARG A 52 5.22 10.95 1.43
CA ARG A 52 4.49 12.22 1.54
C ARG A 52 3.00 12.03 1.84
N HIS A 53 2.53 10.78 1.89
CA HIS A 53 1.14 10.51 2.24
C HIS A 53 0.88 11.01 3.66
N ALA A 54 -0.23 11.72 3.84
CA ALA A 54 -0.73 12.04 5.17
C ALA A 54 -1.02 10.72 5.90
N CYS A 55 -0.59 10.62 7.15
CA CYS A 55 -0.73 9.42 7.94
C CYS A 55 -0.98 9.82 9.39
N VAL A 56 -2.05 9.32 9.99
CA VAL A 56 -2.30 9.51 11.42
C VAL A 56 -1.44 8.49 12.18
N ASN A 57 -0.44 8.99 12.90
CA ASN A 57 0.49 8.20 13.70
C ASN A 57 1.03 9.06 14.85
N ASP A 58 1.83 8.45 15.74
CA ASP A 58 2.32 9.10 16.95
C ASP A 58 3.62 9.92 16.76
N GLU A 59 4.22 9.94 15.56
CA GLU A 59 5.56 10.51 15.32
C GLU A 59 5.56 11.71 14.36
N GLY A 60 4.54 11.89 13.52
CA GLY A 60 4.39 13.07 12.67
C GLY A 60 3.24 12.97 11.67
N ASP A 61 3.04 14.02 10.87
CA ASP A 61 1.85 14.13 10.00
C ASP A 61 1.92 13.30 8.70
N THR A 62 3.05 12.66 8.42
CA THR A 62 3.29 11.94 7.17
C THR A 62 3.77 10.52 7.41
N PHE A 63 3.51 9.65 6.44
CA PHE A 63 3.96 8.27 6.51
C PHE A 63 5.49 8.15 6.62
N ALA A 64 6.25 9.11 6.07
CA ALA A 64 7.71 9.14 6.19
C ALA A 64 8.22 9.05 7.64
N ALA A 65 7.46 9.57 8.61
CA ALA A 65 7.83 9.61 10.02
C ALA A 65 7.94 8.20 10.63
N VAL A 66 7.09 7.27 10.20
CA VAL A 66 7.01 5.90 10.75
C VAL A 66 7.46 4.81 9.78
N MET A 67 7.74 5.17 8.53
CA MET A 67 7.91 4.24 7.41
C MET A 67 8.95 3.13 7.63
N ASP A 68 10.01 3.38 8.39
CA ASP A 68 11.09 2.40 8.64
C ASP A 68 10.86 1.49 9.86
N HIS A 69 9.78 1.70 10.61
CA HIS A 69 9.45 0.89 11.78
C HIS A 69 7.93 0.68 11.99
N THR A 70 7.08 0.89 10.99
CA THR A 70 5.64 0.67 11.08
C THR A 70 5.23 -0.77 10.75
N SER A 71 3.97 -1.17 10.91
CA SER A 71 3.55 -2.53 10.56
C SER A 71 3.61 -2.78 9.04
N LEU A 72 3.93 -4.00 8.60
CA LEU A 72 3.92 -4.35 7.17
C LEU A 72 2.53 -4.16 6.52
N PRO A 73 1.40 -4.52 7.16
CA PRO A 73 0.07 -4.22 6.63
C PRO A 73 -0.17 -2.71 6.43
N HIS A 74 0.37 -1.84 7.29
CA HIS A 74 0.21 -0.40 7.15
C HIS A 74 1.00 0.15 5.95
N LEU A 75 2.19 -0.39 5.70
CA LEU A 75 2.89 -0.10 4.44
C LEU A 75 2.10 -0.58 3.22
N LEU A 76 1.48 -1.77 3.29
CA LEU A 76 0.65 -2.28 2.20
C LEU A 76 -0.53 -1.35 1.90
N GLU A 77 -1.22 -0.84 2.92
CA GLU A 77 -2.29 0.15 2.77
C GLU A 77 -1.83 1.37 1.95
N HIS A 78 -0.72 1.99 2.35
CA HIS A 78 -0.19 3.17 1.65
C HIS A 78 0.29 2.87 0.23
N LEU A 79 0.81 1.67 -0.04
CA LEU A 79 1.15 1.23 -1.40
C LEU A 79 -0.10 1.08 -2.28
N VAL A 80 -1.17 0.49 -1.75
CA VAL A 80 -2.45 0.39 -2.47
C VAL A 80 -2.97 1.79 -2.81
N ILE A 81 -2.95 2.71 -1.85
CA ILE A 81 -3.30 4.12 -2.09
C ILE A 81 -2.41 4.74 -3.18
N ASP A 82 -1.10 4.56 -3.14
CA ASP A 82 -0.17 5.08 -4.16
C ASP A 82 -0.50 4.55 -5.56
N PHE A 83 -0.74 3.25 -5.70
CA PHE A 83 -1.10 2.64 -6.98
C PHE A 83 -2.44 3.17 -7.53
N GLN A 84 -3.44 3.38 -6.67
CA GLN A 84 -4.71 3.99 -7.06
C GLN A 84 -4.51 5.44 -7.52
N THR A 85 -3.80 6.26 -6.73
CA THR A 85 -3.49 7.65 -7.09
C THR A 85 -2.76 7.73 -8.43
N ARG A 86 -1.79 6.85 -8.67
CA ARG A 86 -1.07 6.76 -9.96
C ARG A 86 -1.97 6.39 -11.12
N ALA A 87 -2.93 5.50 -10.90
CA ALA A 87 -3.89 5.12 -11.93
C ALA A 87 -4.87 6.26 -12.23
N ALA A 88 -5.28 7.01 -11.19
CA ALA A 88 -6.09 8.20 -11.30
C ALA A 88 -5.37 9.29 -12.12
N VAL A 89 -4.12 9.63 -11.78
CA VAL A 89 -3.28 10.57 -12.54
C VAL A 89 -3.20 10.21 -14.02
N ARG A 90 -2.89 8.96 -14.35
CA ARG A 90 -2.81 8.48 -15.75
C ARG A 90 -4.14 8.52 -16.51
N ARG A 91 -5.27 8.60 -15.82
CA ARG A 91 -6.61 8.71 -16.43
C ARG A 91 -7.01 10.16 -16.64
N GLY A 92 -6.61 11.07 -15.73
CA GLY A 92 -6.87 12.50 -15.85
C GLY A 92 -5.97 13.18 -16.87
N ASP A 93 -4.69 12.81 -16.89
CA ASP A 93 -3.71 13.33 -17.83
C ASP A 93 -3.43 12.28 -18.92
N GLY A 94 -3.72 12.60 -20.18
CA GLY A 94 -3.19 11.87 -21.33
C GLY A 94 -1.66 11.93 -21.47
N ALA A 95 -0.90 12.17 -20.39
CA ALA A 95 0.53 12.44 -20.36
C ALA A 95 1.25 11.67 -19.22
N GLU A 96 2.55 11.44 -19.41
CA GLU A 96 3.36 10.51 -18.61
C GLU A 96 3.40 10.81 -17.10
N ALA A 97 3.16 9.76 -16.30
CA ALA A 97 3.16 9.81 -14.84
C ALA A 97 4.59 9.94 -14.28
N GLY A 98 4.88 11.01 -13.53
CA GLY A 98 6.16 11.12 -12.84
C GLY A 98 6.45 12.36 -11.98
N SER A 99 5.62 13.41 -11.99
CA SER A 99 5.91 14.64 -11.22
C SER A 99 5.00 14.80 -9.99
N ALA A 100 5.52 15.37 -8.90
CA ALA A 100 4.72 15.66 -7.70
C ALA A 100 3.57 16.64 -7.96
N ALA A 101 3.73 17.54 -8.94
CA ALA A 101 2.67 18.44 -9.38
C ALA A 101 1.52 17.67 -10.04
N ALA A 102 1.80 16.66 -10.88
CA ALA A 102 0.78 15.83 -11.50
C ALA A 102 -0.04 15.02 -10.48
N TYR A 103 0.56 14.59 -9.35
CA TYR A 103 -0.19 13.90 -8.29
C TYR A 103 -1.13 14.84 -7.54
N ALA A 104 -0.67 16.06 -7.23
CA ALA A 104 -1.51 17.07 -6.59
C ALA A 104 -2.63 17.53 -7.53
N ASP A 105 -2.30 17.76 -8.80
CA ASP A 105 -3.24 18.19 -9.84
C ASP A 105 -4.27 17.10 -10.17
N ALA A 106 -3.88 15.83 -10.24
CA ALA A 106 -4.83 14.72 -10.41
C ALA A 106 -5.76 14.53 -9.20
N GLY A 107 -5.25 14.72 -7.98
CA GLY A 107 -6.08 14.70 -6.78
C GLY A 107 -7.14 15.80 -6.80
N ALA A 108 -6.78 16.99 -7.30
CA ALA A 108 -7.69 18.13 -7.48
C ALA A 108 -8.63 17.97 -8.70
N ALA A 109 -8.14 17.40 -9.81
CA ALA A 109 -8.88 17.24 -11.06
C ALA A 109 -9.89 16.08 -11.01
N LEU A 110 -9.63 15.08 -10.18
CA LEU A 110 -10.52 13.92 -9.98
C LEU A 110 -11.31 13.99 -8.68
N ASP A 111 -11.13 15.04 -7.87
CA ASP A 111 -11.65 15.17 -6.50
C ASP A 111 -11.46 13.87 -5.69
N ALA A 112 -10.33 13.20 -5.93
CA ALA A 112 -10.08 11.82 -5.55
C ALA A 112 -9.19 11.77 -4.31
N VAL A 113 -9.82 11.75 -3.14
CA VAL A 113 -9.12 11.53 -1.87
C VAL A 113 -9.25 10.06 -1.49
N PHE A 114 -8.15 9.31 -1.57
CA PHE A 114 -8.08 7.94 -1.09
C PHE A 114 -7.62 7.92 0.37
N VAL A 115 -8.44 7.35 1.23
CA VAL A 115 -8.13 7.06 2.64
C VAL A 115 -8.09 5.55 2.89
N GLY A 116 -7.36 5.15 3.91
CA GLY A 116 -7.30 3.78 4.39
C GLY A 116 -7.18 3.68 5.90
N THR A 117 -7.35 2.45 6.40
CA THR A 117 -7.09 2.07 7.80
C THR A 117 -6.49 0.68 7.85
N THR A 118 -5.66 0.45 8.86
CA THR A 118 -4.99 -0.83 9.12
C THR A 118 -5.16 -1.23 10.57
N GLU A 119 -5.49 -2.50 10.80
CA GLU A 119 -5.49 -3.11 12.13
C GLU A 119 -4.92 -4.53 12.10
N TRP A 120 -4.25 -4.94 13.18
CA TRP A 120 -3.99 -6.36 13.42
C TRP A 120 -5.28 -7.02 13.93
N THR A 121 -5.75 -8.05 13.24
CA THR A 121 -6.87 -8.88 13.72
C THR A 121 -6.37 -10.02 14.61
N ASP A 122 -5.15 -10.49 14.36
CA ASP A 122 -4.36 -11.37 15.22
C ASP A 122 -2.86 -11.20 14.88
N GLU A 123 -2.16 -10.35 15.64
CA GLU A 123 -0.74 -10.04 15.38
C GLU A 123 0.18 -11.25 15.59
N ALA A 124 -0.15 -12.11 16.56
CA ALA A 124 0.62 -13.32 16.84
C ALA A 124 0.56 -14.28 15.65
N ALA A 125 -0.63 -14.49 15.08
CA ALA A 125 -0.82 -15.27 13.86
C ALA A 125 -0.40 -14.52 12.59
N GLY A 126 -0.10 -13.23 12.66
CA GLY A 126 0.28 -12.41 11.51
C GLY A 126 -0.87 -12.05 10.59
N ARG A 127 -2.09 -11.99 11.14
CA ARG A 127 -3.31 -11.66 10.42
C ARG A 127 -3.69 -10.21 10.67
N ALA A 128 -3.90 -9.48 9.58
CA ALA A 128 -4.29 -8.08 9.63
C ALA A 128 -5.44 -7.81 8.66
N ARG A 129 -6.12 -6.70 8.90
CA ARG A 129 -7.11 -6.13 8.00
C ARG A 129 -6.64 -4.76 7.55
N ILE A 130 -6.74 -4.52 6.25
CA ILE A 130 -6.66 -3.18 5.69
C ILE A 130 -7.96 -2.85 4.97
N GLU A 131 -8.45 -1.64 5.17
CA GLU A 131 -9.62 -1.11 4.47
C GLU A 131 -9.18 0.12 3.68
N VAL A 132 -9.45 0.16 2.38
CA VAL A 132 -9.03 1.27 1.50
C VAL A 132 -10.21 1.72 0.66
N SER A 133 -10.49 3.02 0.69
CA SER A 133 -11.47 3.64 -0.21
C SER A 133 -11.03 3.54 -1.68
N PHE A 134 -11.99 3.54 -2.60
CA PHE A 134 -11.70 3.43 -4.02
C PHE A 134 -12.74 4.18 -4.86
N LEU A 135 -12.37 4.50 -6.10
CA LEU A 135 -13.27 5.06 -7.11
C LEU A 135 -13.68 4.05 -8.18
N ASP A 136 -12.77 3.13 -8.48
CA ASP A 136 -12.92 2.09 -9.49
C ASP A 136 -12.42 0.77 -8.89
N ASP A 137 -13.30 -0.22 -8.85
CA ASP A 137 -13.04 -1.51 -8.20
C ASP A 137 -11.96 -2.30 -8.93
N LEU A 138 -11.92 -2.28 -10.25
CA LEU A 138 -10.87 -2.92 -11.05
C LEU A 138 -9.50 -2.27 -10.80
N VAL A 139 -9.45 -0.95 -10.63
CA VAL A 139 -8.23 -0.24 -10.23
C VAL A 139 -7.81 -0.64 -8.82
N ALA A 140 -8.74 -0.70 -7.87
CA ALA A 140 -8.44 -1.13 -6.50
C ALA A 140 -7.90 -2.56 -6.48
N LEU A 141 -8.57 -3.51 -7.12
CA LEU A 141 -8.13 -4.91 -7.22
C LEU A 141 -6.74 -5.03 -7.84
N ARG A 142 -6.46 -4.26 -8.89
CA ARG A 142 -5.14 -4.18 -9.49
C ARG A 142 -4.10 -3.58 -8.53
N ALA A 143 -4.45 -2.52 -7.81
CA ALA A 143 -3.57 -1.88 -6.83
C ALA A 143 -3.18 -2.85 -5.70
N PHE A 144 -4.12 -3.64 -5.17
CA PHE A 144 -3.83 -4.71 -4.21
C PHE A 144 -2.85 -5.74 -4.76
N ARG A 145 -3.10 -6.24 -5.98
CA ARG A 145 -2.22 -7.20 -6.65
C ARG A 145 -0.80 -6.64 -6.83
N ASP A 146 -0.70 -5.43 -7.37
CA ASP A 146 0.58 -4.81 -7.72
C ASP A 146 1.36 -4.43 -6.44
N ALA A 147 0.68 -3.99 -5.37
CA ALA A 147 1.28 -3.71 -4.06
C ALA A 147 1.86 -4.96 -3.38
N ILE A 148 1.15 -6.08 -3.43
CA ILE A 148 1.62 -7.34 -2.82
C ILE A 148 2.80 -7.92 -3.59
N ALA A 149 2.74 -7.90 -4.92
CA ALA A 149 3.85 -8.33 -5.75
C ALA A 149 5.11 -7.48 -5.47
N PHE A 150 4.95 -6.15 -5.42
CA PHE A 150 6.04 -5.25 -5.09
C PHE A 150 6.61 -5.53 -3.69
N LEU A 151 5.76 -5.64 -2.67
CA LEU A 151 6.21 -5.85 -1.30
C LEU A 151 6.91 -7.20 -1.14
N GLY A 152 6.39 -8.25 -1.79
CA GLY A 152 7.04 -9.56 -1.85
C GLY A 152 8.45 -9.49 -2.41
N ASP A 153 8.63 -8.85 -3.57
CA ASP A 153 9.94 -8.65 -4.19
C ASP A 153 10.86 -7.78 -3.32
N ALA A 154 10.32 -6.72 -2.72
CA ALA A 154 11.07 -5.79 -1.90
C ALA A 154 11.51 -6.40 -0.55
N MET A 155 10.93 -7.51 -0.10
CA MET A 155 11.33 -8.16 1.15
C MET A 155 12.40 -9.25 0.96
N VAL A 156 12.55 -9.77 -0.26
CA VAL A 156 13.50 -10.85 -0.56
C VAL A 156 14.86 -10.30 -1.06
N ARG A 157 14.92 -9.02 -1.43
CA ARG A 157 16.14 -8.31 -1.87
C ARG A 157 16.91 -7.69 -0.70
#